data_AF-A0A846BV09-F1
#
_entry.id   AF-A0A846BV09-F1
#
_cell.length_a   1.000
_cell.length_b   1.000
_cell.length_c   1.000
_cell.angle_alpha   90.00
_cell.angle_beta   90.00
_cell.angle_gamma   90.00
#
_symmetry.space_group_name_H-M   'P 1'
#
loop_
_entity.id
_entity.type
_entity.pdbx_description
1 polymer ?
#
loop_
_entity_poly.entity_id
_entity_poly.type
_entity_poly.pdbx_seq_one_letter_code
_entity_poly.pdbx_strand_id
1 'polypeptide(L)'
;MVEPWTALGVSLLKDLLFKDILLELGKGALEDYVKDFFKDCIKGGVESAKAGVLKKSVGEALQQFLKIVEDELEFECNLSGAEIRDNYQIPIGKFIKHQDVKPLLGQAFARDCRTLDGKQLGRIWRQQHLQGMPTEFDWNGVAKEYLKEVKRIIKQSPELRSILELEIQEAIAQNTQEAAGIIPDFNLKAYQEGLQERYANLNLDSLDTSVYDYREKLKVWQVFVAQNVRECQEFLPQVYEIPKEHQRRLRESNQLAAEVAPEALARHRQVYYQQPVSSILDLVSQIWEDDKLRYLVILGEPGSGKSIFLQYLALNWARSPLNNAIELPIPLLIELRTYNRDRNSGECKDLLEFFHKGNVICRLNQHQLQEKLQTGKVLVMFDGLDEVFEPTQREQVITDIHRFTNDYP
;
A
#
# COMPACT_ATOMS: atom_id res chain seq x y z
N MET A 1 35.97 -10.44 -33.51
CA MET A 1 34.69 -10.68 -32.80
C MET A 1 34.38 -9.38 -32.08
N VAL A 2 33.47 -8.56 -32.61
CA VAL A 2 33.07 -7.30 -31.99
C VAL A 2 32.27 -7.66 -30.74
N GLU A 3 32.59 -7.06 -29.59
CA GLU A 3 31.92 -7.39 -28.32
C GLU A 3 30.45 -6.96 -28.43
N PRO A 4 29.48 -7.73 -27.91
CA PRO A 4 28.07 -7.41 -28.02
C PRO A 4 27.72 -5.98 -27.55
N TRP A 5 28.49 -5.46 -26.59
CA TRP A 5 28.36 -4.12 -26.03
C TRP A 5 29.07 -3.02 -26.83
N THR A 6 30.20 -3.33 -27.49
CA THR A 6 30.88 -2.37 -28.38
C THR A 6 30.13 -2.15 -29.68
N ALA A 7 29.35 -3.15 -30.13
CA ALA A 7 28.39 -2.99 -31.22
C ALA A 7 27.20 -2.06 -30.87
N LEU A 8 26.92 -1.85 -29.57
CA LEU A 8 25.85 -1.00 -29.05
C LEU A 8 26.33 0.40 -28.60
N GLY A 9 27.61 0.74 -28.81
CA GLY A 9 28.15 2.06 -28.52
C GLY A 9 28.49 2.33 -27.05
N VAL A 10 28.61 1.29 -26.22
CA VAL A 10 29.09 1.40 -24.83
C VAL A 10 30.62 1.52 -24.85
N SER A 11 31.16 2.74 -24.85
CA SER A 11 32.58 3.01 -25.18
C SER A 11 33.54 3.09 -23.98
N LEU A 12 33.24 2.49 -22.83
CA LEU A 12 33.98 2.79 -21.58
C LEU A 12 34.49 1.55 -20.80
N LEU A 13 34.72 0.42 -21.47
CA LEU A 13 35.17 -0.83 -20.80
C LEU A 13 36.68 -0.87 -20.42
N LYS A 14 37.47 0.19 -20.65
CA LYS A 14 38.93 0.10 -20.48
C LYS A 14 39.40 0.14 -19.02
N ASP A 15 38.70 0.86 -18.15
CA ASP A 15 39.17 1.14 -16.78
C ASP A 15 38.34 0.47 -15.67
N LEU A 16 37.33 -0.33 -16.03
CA LEU A 16 36.49 -1.06 -15.06
C LEU A 16 37.12 -2.40 -14.70
N LEU A 17 37.39 -2.64 -13.41
CA LEU A 17 37.90 -3.92 -12.89
C LEU A 17 36.90 -5.05 -13.13
N PHE A 18 35.60 -4.74 -13.06
CA PHE A 18 34.50 -5.69 -13.23
C PHE A 18 34.04 -5.91 -14.68
N LYS A 19 34.80 -5.47 -15.68
CA LYS A 19 34.41 -5.56 -17.10
C LYS A 19 34.03 -6.97 -17.56
N ASP A 20 34.64 -8.01 -17.01
CA ASP A 20 34.40 -9.40 -17.40
C ASP A 20 32.96 -9.84 -17.06
N ILE A 21 32.36 -9.29 -16.00
CA ILE A 21 30.97 -9.56 -15.62
C ILE A 21 30.00 -9.09 -16.72
N LEU A 22 30.23 -7.89 -17.26
CA LEU A 22 29.44 -7.34 -18.37
C LEU A 22 29.65 -8.16 -19.64
N LEU A 23 30.89 -8.54 -19.95
CA LEU A 23 31.21 -9.35 -21.13
C LEU A 23 30.53 -10.73 -21.07
N GLU A 24 30.47 -11.37 -19.91
CA GLU A 24 29.74 -12.63 -19.74
C GLU A 24 28.23 -12.45 -19.92
N LEU A 25 27.63 -11.41 -19.33
CA LEU A 25 26.21 -11.11 -19.48
C LEU A 25 25.83 -10.86 -20.95
N GLY A 26 26.70 -10.19 -21.71
CA GLY A 26 26.49 -9.92 -23.13
C GLY A 26 26.61 -11.15 -24.04
N LYS A 27 27.31 -12.20 -23.61
CA LYS A 27 27.44 -13.47 -24.37
C LYS A 27 26.31 -14.46 -24.10
N GLY A 28 25.53 -14.28 -23.02
CA GLY A 28 24.46 -15.18 -22.57
C GLY A 28 23.05 -14.74 -22.97
N ALA A 29 22.05 -15.17 -22.19
CA ALA A 29 20.62 -14.86 -22.34
C ALA A 29 20.30 -13.39 -22.00
N LEU A 30 20.90 -12.45 -22.74
CA LEU A 30 20.75 -11.00 -22.52
C LEU A 30 19.30 -10.55 -22.69
N GLU A 31 18.53 -11.19 -23.55
CA GLU A 31 17.11 -10.87 -23.78
C GLU A 31 16.26 -11.18 -22.53
N ASP A 32 16.42 -12.37 -21.96
CA ASP A 32 15.75 -12.74 -20.71
C ASP A 32 16.20 -11.84 -19.55
N TYR A 33 17.49 -11.47 -19.53
CA TYR A 33 17.99 -10.54 -18.52
C TYR A 33 17.34 -9.16 -18.63
N VAL A 34 17.25 -8.59 -19.84
CA VAL A 34 16.62 -7.28 -20.05
C VAL A 34 15.14 -7.31 -19.65
N LYS A 35 14.44 -8.40 -19.98
CA LYS A 35 13.06 -8.62 -19.57
C LYS A 35 12.89 -8.70 -18.05
N ASP A 36 13.72 -9.49 -17.38
CA ASP A 36 13.69 -9.56 -15.91
C ASP A 36 14.06 -8.22 -15.26
N PHE A 37 14.98 -7.47 -15.88
CA PHE A 37 15.44 -6.17 -15.40
C PHE A 37 14.33 -5.12 -15.50
N PHE A 38 13.56 -5.10 -16.59
CA PHE A 38 12.46 -4.15 -16.77
C PHE A 38 11.09 -4.68 -16.35
N LYS A 39 11.00 -5.88 -15.77
CA LYS A 39 9.74 -6.56 -15.43
C LYS A 39 8.73 -5.69 -14.67
N ASP A 40 9.20 -4.83 -13.77
CA ASP A 40 8.37 -3.94 -12.95
C ASP A 40 8.24 -2.51 -13.53
N CYS A 41 8.91 -2.23 -14.65
CA CYS A 41 9.04 -0.90 -15.25
C CYS A 41 8.47 -0.80 -16.67
N ILE A 42 8.50 -1.87 -17.45
CA ILE A 42 8.07 -1.90 -18.86
C ILE A 42 7.27 -3.19 -19.09
N LYS A 43 6.12 -3.10 -19.75
CA LYS A 43 5.35 -4.30 -20.13
C LYS A 43 6.07 -5.03 -21.28
N GLY A 44 6.03 -6.36 -21.26
CA GLY A 44 6.78 -7.21 -22.21
C GLY A 44 6.53 -6.97 -23.70
N GLY A 45 5.45 -6.28 -24.08
CA GLY A 45 5.16 -5.92 -25.48
C GLY A 45 6.10 -4.83 -26.05
N VAL A 46 6.48 -3.85 -25.23
CA VAL A 46 7.35 -2.73 -25.64
C VAL A 46 8.83 -3.13 -25.64
N GLU A 47 9.19 -4.12 -24.82
CA GLU A 47 10.53 -4.72 -24.78
C GLU A 47 10.95 -5.30 -26.13
N SER A 48 10.01 -5.89 -26.86
CA SER A 48 10.26 -6.54 -28.15
C SER A 48 10.42 -5.55 -29.31
N ALA A 49 9.73 -4.40 -29.27
CA ALA A 49 9.73 -3.41 -30.36
C ALA A 49 10.98 -2.52 -30.38
N LYS A 50 11.61 -2.28 -29.22
CA LYS A 50 12.79 -1.42 -29.08
C LYS A 50 13.92 -2.09 -28.27
N ALA A 51 14.08 -3.39 -28.46
CA ALA A 51 15.06 -4.22 -27.76
C ALA A 51 16.51 -3.68 -27.81
N GLY A 52 16.91 -3.02 -28.91
CA GLY A 52 18.25 -2.43 -29.05
C GLY A 52 18.53 -1.28 -28.08
N VAL A 53 17.54 -0.40 -27.86
CA VAL A 53 17.66 0.75 -26.94
C VAL A 53 17.69 0.23 -25.49
N LEU A 54 16.80 -0.70 -25.15
CA LEU A 54 16.73 -1.28 -23.81
C LEU A 54 17.97 -2.07 -23.44
N LYS A 55 18.49 -2.91 -24.35
CA LYS A 55 19.77 -3.62 -24.16
C LYS A 55 20.89 -2.63 -23.86
N LYS A 56 21.01 -1.55 -24.65
CA LYS A 56 22.02 -0.50 -24.43
C LYS A 56 21.87 0.15 -23.06
N SER A 57 20.65 0.54 -22.67
CA SER A 57 20.38 1.19 -21.39
C SER A 57 20.68 0.29 -20.18
N VAL A 58 20.40 -1.01 -20.27
CA VAL A 58 20.79 -1.98 -19.22
C VAL A 58 22.31 -2.08 -19.13
N GLY A 59 23.01 -2.15 -20.26
CA GLY A 59 24.47 -2.19 -20.29
C GLY A 59 25.09 -0.96 -19.62
N GLU A 60 24.62 0.24 -19.98
CA GLU A 60 25.06 1.49 -19.40
C GLU A 60 24.78 1.56 -17.89
N ALA A 61 23.59 1.15 -17.46
CA ALA A 61 23.24 1.15 -16.05
C ALA A 61 24.07 0.17 -15.23
N LEU A 62 24.23 -1.08 -15.69
CA LEU A 62 25.06 -2.06 -14.99
C LEU A 62 26.53 -1.62 -14.94
N GLN A 63 27.03 -0.96 -15.98
CA GLN A 63 28.36 -0.37 -15.96
C GLN A 63 28.49 0.69 -14.86
N GLN A 64 27.52 1.61 -14.75
CA GLN A 64 27.54 2.62 -13.69
C GLN A 64 27.44 1.99 -12.31
N PHE A 65 26.56 1.01 -12.12
CA PHE A 65 26.43 0.28 -10.87
C PHE A 65 27.76 -0.38 -10.45
N LEU A 66 28.40 -1.09 -11.36
CA LEU A 66 29.68 -1.74 -11.11
C LEU A 66 30.77 -0.73 -10.78
N LYS A 67 30.80 0.43 -11.46
CA LYS A 67 31.78 1.46 -11.17
C LYS A 67 31.59 2.07 -9.78
N ILE A 68 30.35 2.34 -9.38
CA ILE A 68 30.04 2.85 -8.04
C ILE A 68 30.44 1.84 -6.96
N VAL A 69 30.17 0.55 -7.16
CA VAL A 69 30.60 -0.50 -6.22
C VAL A 69 32.13 -0.62 -6.16
N GLU A 70 32.81 -0.50 -7.30
CA GLU A 70 34.28 -0.48 -7.37
C GLU A 70 34.86 0.71 -6.60
N ASP A 71 34.34 1.92 -6.83
CA ASP A 71 34.79 3.15 -6.18
C ASP A 71 34.53 3.12 -4.67
N GLU A 72 33.38 2.58 -4.23
CA GLU A 72 33.08 2.37 -2.81
C GLU A 72 34.08 1.40 -2.15
N LEU A 73 34.45 0.30 -2.84
CA LEU A 73 35.43 -0.65 -2.32
C LEU A 73 36.86 -0.07 -2.33
N GLU A 74 37.22 0.71 -3.35
CA GLU A 74 38.57 1.27 -3.50
C GLU A 74 38.79 2.47 -2.56
N PHE A 75 37.86 3.42 -2.52
CA PHE A 75 38.06 4.70 -1.85
C PHE A 75 37.49 4.74 -0.43
N GLU A 76 36.31 4.16 -0.19
CA GLU A 76 35.71 4.16 1.16
C GLU A 76 36.22 2.98 2.00
N CYS A 77 36.41 1.81 1.39
CA CYS A 77 36.94 0.62 2.09
C CYS A 77 38.47 0.44 1.98
N ASN A 78 39.19 1.34 1.29
CA ASN A 78 40.65 1.33 1.10
C ASN A 78 41.21 -0.01 0.57
N LEU A 79 40.47 -0.72 -0.28
CA LEU A 79 40.93 -1.98 -0.87
C LEU A 79 41.74 -1.72 -2.15
N SER A 80 42.81 -2.49 -2.35
CA SER A 80 43.55 -2.43 -3.61
C SER A 80 42.78 -3.09 -4.75
N GLY A 81 43.01 -2.64 -5.99
CA GLY A 81 42.37 -3.24 -7.17
C GLY A 81 42.64 -4.75 -7.36
N ALA A 82 43.72 -5.29 -6.77
CA ALA A 82 43.98 -6.73 -6.74
C ALA A 82 43.06 -7.45 -5.75
N GLU A 83 42.88 -6.91 -4.54
CA GLU A 83 41.98 -7.46 -3.52
C GLU A 83 40.52 -7.40 -3.99
N ILE A 84 40.12 -6.32 -4.66
CA ILE A 84 38.78 -6.17 -5.23
C ILE A 84 38.53 -7.26 -6.27
N ARG A 85 39.50 -7.48 -7.17
CA ARG A 85 39.40 -8.50 -8.23
C ARG A 85 39.32 -9.91 -7.65
N ASP A 86 40.25 -10.27 -6.78
CA ASP A 86 40.39 -11.64 -6.30
C ASP A 86 39.24 -12.06 -5.38
N ASN A 87 38.70 -11.11 -4.59
CA ASN A 87 37.66 -11.41 -3.60
C ASN A 87 36.23 -11.11 -4.09
N TYR A 88 36.02 -10.06 -4.89
CA TYR A 88 34.66 -9.56 -5.16
C TYR A 88 34.17 -9.76 -6.59
N GLN A 89 35.06 -10.04 -7.56
CA GLN A 89 34.65 -10.24 -8.96
C GLN A 89 33.61 -11.37 -9.12
N ILE A 90 33.86 -12.55 -8.53
CA ILE A 90 32.93 -13.69 -8.63
C ILE A 90 31.63 -13.43 -7.84
N PRO A 91 31.68 -12.97 -6.57
CA PRO A 91 30.48 -12.62 -5.81
C PRO A 91 29.59 -11.56 -6.48
N ILE A 92 30.16 -10.47 -6.97
CA ILE A 92 29.40 -9.39 -7.63
C ILE A 92 28.77 -9.91 -8.92
N GLY A 93 29.49 -10.75 -9.68
CA GLY A 93 28.94 -11.41 -10.86
C GLY A 93 27.72 -12.28 -10.58
N LYS A 94 27.72 -13.02 -9.46
CA LYS A 94 26.55 -13.81 -9.00
C LYS A 94 25.41 -12.90 -8.53
N PHE A 95 25.75 -11.85 -7.80
CA PHE A 95 24.78 -10.90 -7.24
C PHE A 95 23.96 -10.21 -8.33
N ILE A 96 24.61 -9.67 -9.37
CA ILE A 96 23.92 -9.00 -10.48
C ILE A 96 23.01 -9.96 -11.26
N LYS A 97 23.39 -11.24 -11.34
CA LYS A 97 22.58 -12.28 -12.02
C LYS A 97 21.40 -12.77 -11.17
N HIS A 98 21.28 -12.35 -9.91
CA HIS A 98 20.22 -12.82 -8.99
C HIS A 98 18.84 -12.33 -9.41
N GLN A 99 17.84 -13.21 -9.32
CA GLN A 99 16.46 -12.95 -9.77
C GLN A 99 15.81 -11.72 -9.12
N ASP A 100 16.14 -11.44 -7.85
CA ASP A 100 15.56 -10.30 -7.13
C ASP A 100 16.37 -9.00 -7.31
N VAL A 101 17.63 -9.10 -7.75
CA VAL A 101 18.50 -7.93 -7.96
C VAL A 101 18.20 -7.26 -9.30
N LYS A 102 17.90 -8.05 -10.34
CA LYS A 102 17.56 -7.53 -11.67
C LYS A 102 16.38 -6.52 -11.64
N PRO A 103 15.18 -6.87 -11.12
CA PRO A 103 14.07 -5.92 -11.08
C PRO A 103 14.33 -4.77 -10.12
N LEU A 104 15.06 -5.01 -9.02
CA LEU A 104 15.40 -3.96 -8.06
C LEU A 104 16.29 -2.88 -8.69
N LEU A 105 17.34 -3.26 -9.42
CA LEU A 105 18.14 -2.29 -10.19
C LEU A 105 17.30 -1.64 -11.31
N GLY A 106 16.40 -2.41 -11.92
CA GLY A 106 15.41 -1.93 -12.89
C GLY A 106 14.53 -0.80 -12.41
N GLN A 107 14.08 -0.82 -11.14
CA GLN A 107 13.20 0.20 -10.56
C GLN A 107 13.76 1.62 -10.66
N ALA A 108 15.08 1.79 -10.75
CA ALA A 108 15.69 3.10 -10.96
C ALA A 108 15.22 3.78 -12.26
N PHE A 109 14.76 3.00 -13.24
CA PHE A 109 14.20 3.49 -14.50
C PHE A 109 12.74 3.94 -14.40
N ALA A 110 12.03 3.63 -13.31
CA ALA A 110 10.66 4.10 -13.10
C ALA A 110 10.64 5.63 -12.91
N ARG A 111 9.63 6.30 -13.48
CA ARG A 111 9.51 7.77 -13.49
C ARG A 111 9.48 8.34 -12.07
N ASP A 112 8.72 7.71 -11.17
CA ASP A 112 8.50 8.18 -9.79
C ASP A 112 9.47 7.58 -8.77
N CYS A 113 10.46 6.80 -9.21
CA CYS A 113 11.50 6.30 -8.32
C CYS A 113 12.35 7.47 -7.81
N ARG A 114 12.13 7.82 -6.53
CA ARG A 114 12.88 8.85 -5.78
C ARG A 114 14.00 8.25 -4.92
N THR A 115 13.88 6.98 -4.56
CA THR A 115 14.82 6.23 -3.72
C THR A 115 14.88 4.79 -4.18
N LEU A 116 16.07 4.20 -4.15
CA LEU A 116 16.29 2.78 -4.36
C LEU A 116 16.62 2.11 -3.02
N ASP A 117 16.04 0.94 -2.75
CA ASP A 117 16.21 0.25 -1.47
C ASP A 117 17.60 -0.42 -1.34
N GLY A 118 18.58 0.36 -0.88
CA GLY A 118 19.92 -0.13 -0.58
C GLY A 118 19.93 -1.19 0.54
N LYS A 119 19.01 -1.12 1.51
CA LYS A 119 18.92 -2.14 2.57
C LYS A 119 18.52 -3.50 1.99
N GLN A 120 17.63 -3.52 1.00
CA GLN A 120 17.25 -4.73 0.29
C GLN A 120 18.42 -5.33 -0.49
N LEU A 121 19.20 -4.51 -1.22
CA LEU A 121 20.43 -4.96 -1.88
C LEU A 121 21.39 -5.63 -0.88
N GLY A 122 21.64 -4.98 0.26
CA GLY A 122 22.49 -5.52 1.32
C GLY A 122 21.93 -6.77 2.02
N ARG A 123 20.60 -6.95 2.06
CA ARG A 123 19.96 -8.19 2.55
C ARG A 123 20.17 -9.35 1.57
N ILE A 124 19.94 -9.10 0.28
CA ILE A 124 20.14 -10.13 -0.77
C ILE A 124 21.60 -10.56 -0.81
N TRP A 125 22.55 -9.63 -0.67
CA TRP A 125 23.98 -9.95 -0.60
C TRP A 125 24.31 -10.92 0.55
N ARG A 126 23.78 -10.66 1.75
CA ARG A 126 24.00 -11.51 2.93
C ARG A 126 23.35 -12.90 2.80
N GLN A 127 22.18 -12.98 2.18
CA GLN A 127 21.45 -14.23 1.98
C GLN A 127 22.14 -15.17 0.98
N GLN A 128 22.93 -14.63 0.05
CA GLN A 128 23.67 -15.41 -0.95
C GLN A 128 24.89 -16.16 -0.36
N HIS A 129 25.17 -16.06 0.94
CA HIS A 129 26.36 -16.63 1.60
C HIS A 129 27.67 -16.29 0.88
N LEU A 130 27.74 -15.08 0.31
CA LEU A 130 28.93 -14.55 -0.36
C LEU A 130 29.91 -13.98 0.67
N GLN A 131 31.12 -13.63 0.20
CA GLN A 131 32.12 -12.92 1.00
C GLN A 131 31.49 -11.69 1.67
N GLY A 132 31.72 -11.54 2.98
CA GLY A 132 31.16 -10.43 3.74
C GLY A 132 31.64 -9.10 3.17
N MET A 133 30.72 -8.15 2.96
CA MET A 133 31.13 -6.80 2.59
C MET A 133 31.94 -6.17 3.72
N PRO A 134 32.91 -5.30 3.42
CA PRO A 134 33.63 -4.54 4.43
C PRO A 134 32.66 -3.75 5.33
N THR A 135 33.06 -3.49 6.57
CA THR A 135 32.21 -2.79 7.55
C THR A 135 31.85 -1.36 7.13
N GLU A 136 32.67 -0.75 6.30
CA GLU A 136 32.55 0.64 5.84
C GLU A 136 31.68 0.76 4.57
N PHE A 137 31.36 -0.35 3.90
CA PHE A 137 30.63 -0.35 2.64
C PHE A 137 29.15 0.05 2.82
N ASP A 138 28.71 1.16 2.20
CA ASP A 138 27.33 1.66 2.31
C ASP A 138 26.46 1.35 1.09
N TRP A 139 25.63 0.31 1.22
CA TRP A 139 24.62 -0.01 0.21
C TRP A 139 23.62 1.11 -0.09
N ASN A 140 23.31 1.98 0.88
CA ASN A 140 22.38 3.08 0.64
C ASN A 140 23.04 4.19 -0.17
N GLY A 141 24.31 4.49 0.11
CA GLY A 141 25.16 5.36 -0.69
C GLY A 141 25.24 4.90 -2.14
N VAL A 142 25.59 3.64 -2.35
CA VAL A 142 25.64 3.00 -3.68
C VAL A 142 24.29 3.13 -4.40
N ALA A 143 23.18 2.78 -3.73
CA ALA A 143 21.84 2.84 -4.32
C ALA A 143 21.42 4.27 -4.70
N LYS A 144 21.77 5.26 -3.86
CA LYS A 144 21.49 6.67 -4.10
C LYS A 144 22.29 7.22 -5.29
N GLU A 145 23.58 6.89 -5.38
CA GLU A 145 24.41 7.34 -6.49
C GLU A 145 24.01 6.67 -7.79
N TYR A 146 23.72 5.37 -7.74
CA TYR A 146 23.23 4.61 -8.88
C TYR A 146 21.93 5.20 -9.46
N LEU A 147 20.97 5.57 -8.60
CA LEU A 147 19.74 6.23 -9.04
C LEU A 147 20.03 7.53 -9.80
N LYS A 148 20.97 8.36 -9.33
CA LYS A 148 21.34 9.61 -10.04
C LYS A 148 21.90 9.32 -11.43
N GLU A 149 22.77 8.32 -11.54
CA GLU A 149 23.35 7.92 -12.83
C GLU A 149 22.30 7.37 -13.79
N VAL A 150 21.36 6.56 -13.32
CA VAL A 150 20.22 6.09 -14.13
C VAL A 150 19.37 7.26 -14.62
N LYS A 151 19.07 8.25 -13.77
CA LYS A 151 18.36 9.47 -14.22
C LYS A 151 19.17 10.24 -15.26
N ARG A 152 20.51 10.23 -15.20
CA ARG A 152 21.38 10.84 -16.22
C ARG A 152 21.32 10.07 -17.55
N ILE A 153 21.34 8.74 -17.51
CA ILE A 153 21.16 7.86 -18.69
C ILE A 153 19.82 8.17 -19.37
N ILE A 154 18.73 8.20 -18.60
CA ILE A 154 17.40 8.60 -19.11
C ILE A 154 17.44 10.02 -19.66
N LYS A 155 18.21 10.93 -19.04
CA LYS A 155 18.32 12.30 -19.53
C LYS A 155 19.05 12.39 -20.88
N GLN A 156 19.95 11.47 -21.17
CA GLN A 156 20.81 11.51 -22.35
C GLN A 156 20.22 10.75 -23.54
N SER A 157 19.29 9.80 -23.33
CA SER A 157 18.62 9.09 -24.42
C SER A 157 17.17 9.59 -24.64
N PRO A 158 16.91 10.39 -25.69
CA PRO A 158 15.55 10.80 -26.04
C PRO A 158 14.68 9.62 -26.48
N GLU A 159 15.27 8.58 -27.08
CA GLU A 159 14.57 7.35 -27.46
C GLU A 159 14.08 6.59 -26.23
N LEU A 160 14.90 6.45 -25.18
CA LEU A 160 14.51 5.81 -23.93
C LEU A 160 13.40 6.60 -23.22
N ARG A 161 13.49 7.94 -23.20
CA ARG A 161 12.39 8.77 -22.68
C ARG A 161 11.10 8.53 -23.43
N SER A 162 11.15 8.49 -24.76
CA SER A 162 9.95 8.22 -25.56
C SER A 162 9.34 6.85 -25.24
N ILE A 163 10.15 5.84 -24.93
CA ILE A 163 9.66 4.50 -24.52
C ILE A 163 8.94 4.59 -23.19
N LEU A 164 9.58 5.23 -22.21
CA LEU A 164 9.01 5.42 -20.87
C LEU A 164 7.79 6.37 -20.88
N GLU A 165 7.69 7.27 -21.86
CA GLU A 165 6.57 8.21 -22.06
C GLU A 165 5.42 7.65 -22.92
N LEU A 166 5.67 6.77 -23.88
CA LEU A 166 4.63 6.14 -24.72
C LEU A 166 3.76 5.15 -23.92
N GLU A 167 4.36 4.44 -22.97
CA GLU A 167 3.62 3.58 -22.02
C GLU A 167 2.71 4.39 -21.10
N ILE A 168 3.04 5.66 -20.83
CA ILE A 168 2.12 6.58 -20.15
C ILE A 168 0.91 6.83 -21.04
N GLN A 169 1.07 7.02 -22.36
CA GLN A 169 -0.08 7.23 -23.23
C GLN A 169 -0.91 5.98 -23.46
N GLU A 170 -0.33 4.77 -23.47
CA GLU A 170 -1.11 3.52 -23.60
C GLU A 170 -1.76 3.09 -22.28
N ALA A 171 -1.08 3.24 -21.13
CA ALA A 171 -1.69 3.05 -19.82
C ALA A 171 -2.76 4.12 -19.55
N ILE A 172 -2.51 5.39 -19.91
CA ILE A 172 -3.53 6.43 -19.90
C ILE A 172 -4.63 6.09 -20.90
N ALA A 173 -4.38 5.65 -22.13
CA ALA A 173 -5.43 5.38 -23.12
C ALA A 173 -6.32 4.19 -22.75
N GLN A 174 -5.74 3.10 -22.21
CA GLN A 174 -6.52 1.97 -21.67
C GLN A 174 -7.36 2.43 -20.46
N ASN A 175 -6.82 3.29 -19.60
CA ASN A 175 -7.57 3.84 -18.45
C ASN A 175 -8.57 4.96 -18.85
N THR A 176 -8.33 5.67 -19.95
CA THR A 176 -9.16 6.77 -20.46
C THR A 176 -10.42 6.23 -21.16
N GLN A 177 -10.36 5.00 -21.71
CA GLN A 177 -11.56 4.33 -22.21
C GLN A 177 -12.50 3.89 -21.08
N GLU A 178 -12.01 3.69 -19.85
CA GLU A 178 -12.85 3.34 -18.68
C GLU A 178 -13.32 4.56 -17.86
N ALA A 179 -12.65 5.72 -17.95
CA ALA A 179 -12.96 6.90 -17.13
C ALA A 179 -13.30 8.14 -17.99
N ALA A 180 -14.56 8.24 -18.44
CA ALA A 180 -15.13 9.46 -19.03
C ALA A 180 -15.41 10.56 -17.99
N GLY A 181 -14.43 10.90 -17.14
CA GLY A 181 -14.58 11.92 -16.10
C GLY A 181 -13.26 12.63 -15.76
N ILE A 182 -13.36 13.90 -15.35
CA ILE A 182 -12.25 14.71 -14.85
C ILE A 182 -11.60 13.97 -13.67
N ILE A 183 -10.32 13.64 -13.80
CA ILE A 183 -9.54 12.97 -12.75
C ILE A 183 -9.49 13.89 -11.52
N PRO A 184 -9.99 13.46 -10.35
CA PRO A 184 -9.88 14.23 -9.13
C PRO A 184 -8.43 14.28 -8.63
N ASP A 185 -8.06 15.43 -8.08
CA ASP A 185 -6.79 15.62 -7.37
C ASP A 185 -6.87 15.03 -5.94
N PHE A 186 -5.74 14.65 -5.35
CA PHE A 186 -5.67 14.15 -3.97
C PHE A 186 -5.49 15.30 -2.99
N ASN A 187 -6.57 16.07 -2.82
CA ASN A 187 -6.57 17.26 -1.97
C ASN A 187 -7.02 16.92 -0.55
N LEU A 188 -6.05 16.69 0.34
CA LEU A 188 -6.32 16.40 1.75
C LEU A 188 -7.06 17.53 2.48
N LYS A 189 -6.85 18.79 2.09
CA LYS A 189 -7.55 19.92 2.69
C LYS A 189 -9.04 19.87 2.34
N ALA A 190 -9.37 19.63 1.07
CA ALA A 190 -10.75 19.45 0.64
C ALA A 190 -11.40 18.22 1.32
N TYR A 191 -10.63 17.17 1.57
CA TYR A 191 -11.10 16.02 2.34
C TYR A 191 -11.40 16.35 3.80
N GLN A 192 -10.51 17.10 4.48
CA GLN A 192 -10.76 17.59 5.84
C GLN A 192 -12.03 18.44 5.89
N GLU A 193 -12.19 19.36 4.94
CA GLU A 193 -13.38 20.22 4.82
C GLU A 193 -14.65 19.37 4.62
N GLY A 194 -14.65 18.40 3.70
CA GLY A 194 -15.78 17.52 3.47
C GLY A 194 -16.15 16.66 4.69
N LEU A 195 -15.16 16.17 5.44
CA LEU A 195 -15.41 15.40 6.67
C LEU A 195 -16.08 16.28 7.73
N GLN A 196 -15.64 17.53 7.86
CA GLN A 196 -16.27 18.49 8.76
C GLN A 196 -17.69 18.83 8.29
N GLU A 197 -17.91 19.10 7.00
CA GLU A 197 -19.24 19.42 6.47
C GLU A 197 -20.25 18.29 6.71
N ARG A 198 -19.83 17.04 6.48
CA ARG A 198 -20.71 15.88 6.61
C ARG A 198 -20.97 15.45 8.05
N TYR A 199 -19.93 15.41 8.88
CA TYR A 199 -19.99 14.75 10.19
C TYR A 199 -19.91 15.70 11.39
N ALA A 200 -19.59 16.99 11.21
CA ALA A 200 -19.40 17.89 12.36
C ALA A 200 -20.65 18.06 13.22
N ASN A 201 -21.82 18.07 12.59
CA ASN A 201 -23.09 18.31 13.26
C ASN A 201 -23.70 16.98 13.71
N LEU A 202 -24.15 16.93 14.97
CA LEU A 202 -24.87 15.77 15.47
C LEU A 202 -26.25 15.69 14.78
N ASN A 203 -26.54 14.58 14.12
CA ASN A 203 -27.85 14.36 13.52
C ASN A 203 -28.88 13.97 14.60
N LEU A 204 -29.84 14.87 14.86
CA LEU A 204 -30.92 14.69 15.84
C LEU A 204 -32.28 14.46 15.17
N ASP A 205 -32.31 14.18 13.86
CA ASP A 205 -33.54 14.08 13.07
C ASP A 205 -34.49 12.97 13.55
N SER A 206 -33.99 12.00 14.33
CA SER A 206 -34.80 10.94 14.94
C SER A 206 -35.48 11.32 16.25
N LEU A 207 -35.08 12.42 16.89
CA LEU A 207 -35.54 12.80 18.24
C LEU A 207 -36.60 13.90 18.23
N ASP A 208 -36.62 14.78 17.22
CA ASP A 208 -37.64 15.84 17.12
C ASP A 208 -37.72 16.44 15.71
N THR A 209 -38.92 16.49 15.12
CA THR A 209 -39.18 17.10 13.80
C THR A 209 -39.14 18.63 13.82
N SER A 210 -39.04 19.27 14.99
CA SER A 210 -39.05 20.73 15.14
C SER A 210 -37.66 21.39 15.21
N VAL A 211 -36.58 20.62 15.04
CA VAL A 211 -35.21 21.05 15.36
C VAL A 211 -34.45 21.58 14.13
N TYR A 212 -34.85 22.77 13.66
CA TYR A 212 -34.01 23.54 12.74
C TYR A 212 -32.91 24.35 13.46
N ASP A 213 -33.04 24.59 14.78
CA ASP A 213 -32.22 25.58 15.50
C ASP A 213 -30.96 25.00 16.20
N TYR A 214 -30.88 23.67 16.36
CA TYR A 214 -29.72 22.99 16.98
C TYR A 214 -28.71 22.41 15.97
N ARG A 215 -29.09 22.29 14.69
CA ARG A 215 -28.23 21.71 13.63
C ARG A 215 -26.91 22.46 13.46
N GLU A 216 -26.87 23.76 13.74
CA GLU A 216 -25.64 24.56 13.70
C GLU A 216 -24.87 24.61 15.03
N LYS A 217 -25.49 24.20 16.16
CA LYS A 217 -24.96 24.49 17.51
C LYS A 217 -24.31 23.30 18.20
N LEU A 218 -24.74 22.06 17.94
CA LEU A 218 -24.20 20.88 18.62
C LEU A 218 -23.21 20.11 17.74
N LYS A 219 -21.93 20.28 18.06
CA LYS A 219 -20.85 19.58 17.37
C LYS A 219 -20.54 18.25 18.04
N VAL A 220 -20.32 17.19 17.26
CA VAL A 220 -20.04 15.83 17.78
C VAL A 220 -18.91 15.85 18.82
N TRP A 221 -17.82 16.58 18.55
CA TRP A 221 -16.67 16.66 19.46
C TRP A 221 -16.91 17.43 20.77
N GLN A 222 -18.00 18.20 20.88
CA GLN A 222 -18.33 18.91 22.13
C GLN A 222 -19.08 18.01 23.12
N VAL A 223 -19.73 16.96 22.61
CA VAL A 223 -20.62 16.09 23.39
C VAL A 223 -20.18 14.64 23.40
N PHE A 224 -19.10 14.30 22.68
CA PHE A 224 -18.57 12.95 22.63
C PHE A 224 -18.04 12.52 24.00
N VAL A 225 -18.54 11.38 24.47
CA VAL A 225 -18.04 10.68 25.66
C VAL A 225 -17.49 9.34 25.21
N ALA A 226 -16.22 9.09 25.50
CA ALA A 226 -15.56 7.84 25.12
C ALA A 226 -16.26 6.64 25.76
N GLN A 227 -16.60 5.65 24.94
CA GLN A 227 -17.21 4.42 25.42
C GLN A 227 -16.15 3.49 26.03
N ASN A 228 -16.61 2.70 26.98
CA ASN A 228 -15.81 1.64 27.57
C ASN A 228 -16.00 0.34 26.79
N VAL A 229 -14.90 -0.36 26.55
CA VAL A 229 -14.86 -1.63 25.81
C VAL A 229 -14.25 -2.74 26.67
N ARG A 230 -14.57 -3.97 26.29
CA ARG A 230 -13.98 -5.20 26.83
C ARG A 230 -13.57 -6.07 25.66
N GLU A 231 -12.48 -6.80 25.83
CA GLU A 231 -12.01 -7.74 24.83
C GLU A 231 -12.94 -8.96 24.73
N CYS A 232 -13.15 -9.46 23.52
CA CYS A 232 -14.12 -10.53 23.23
C CYS A 232 -13.48 -11.58 22.30
N GLN A 233 -12.49 -12.33 22.80
CA GLN A 233 -11.79 -13.36 22.00
C GLN A 233 -12.61 -14.66 21.82
N GLU A 234 -13.45 -15.03 22.79
CA GLU A 234 -14.10 -16.36 22.83
C GLU A 234 -15.63 -16.33 22.93
N PHE A 235 -16.25 -15.13 22.92
CA PHE A 235 -17.68 -14.97 23.14
C PHE A 235 -18.25 -13.97 22.15
N LEU A 236 -19.32 -14.32 21.44
CA LEU A 236 -20.08 -13.40 20.59
C LEU A 236 -21.43 -13.13 21.28
N PRO A 237 -21.54 -12.14 22.19
CA PRO A 237 -22.77 -11.90 22.96
C PRO A 237 -24.01 -11.75 22.08
N GLN A 238 -23.86 -11.08 20.93
CA GLN A 238 -24.94 -10.80 19.99
C GLN A 238 -25.56 -12.06 19.36
N VAL A 239 -24.80 -13.15 19.19
CA VAL A 239 -25.32 -14.40 18.61
C VAL A 239 -26.20 -15.15 19.62
N TYR A 240 -25.94 -14.97 20.91
CA TYR A 240 -26.58 -15.72 21.99
C TYR A 240 -27.68 -14.94 22.73
N GLU A 241 -27.84 -13.65 22.43
CA GLU A 241 -28.90 -12.78 22.97
C GLU A 241 -30.06 -12.55 21.99
N ILE A 242 -30.02 -13.19 20.82
CA ILE A 242 -31.08 -13.15 19.82
C ILE A 242 -32.40 -13.67 20.43
N PRO A 243 -33.52 -12.92 20.33
CA PRO A 243 -34.84 -13.42 20.75
C PRO A 243 -35.15 -14.79 20.12
N LYS A 244 -35.79 -15.70 20.89
CA LYS A 244 -36.06 -17.08 20.45
C LYS A 244 -36.70 -17.19 19.06
N GLU A 245 -37.52 -16.21 18.70
CA GLU A 245 -38.21 -16.13 17.40
C GLU A 245 -37.26 -15.82 16.23
N HIS A 246 -36.27 -14.94 16.44
CA HIS A 246 -35.23 -14.65 15.45
C HIS A 246 -34.23 -15.80 15.32
N GLN A 247 -33.90 -16.49 16.41
CA GLN A 247 -33.13 -17.73 16.34
C GLN A 247 -33.85 -18.78 15.49
N ARG A 248 -35.18 -18.86 15.57
CA ARG A 248 -35.99 -19.78 14.76
C ARG A 248 -35.93 -19.45 13.28
N ARG A 249 -36.02 -18.18 12.90
CA ARG A 249 -35.89 -17.73 11.50
C ARG A 249 -34.48 -17.99 10.94
N LEU A 250 -33.44 -17.78 11.76
CA LEU A 250 -32.06 -18.05 11.38
C LEU A 250 -31.73 -19.56 11.29
N ARG A 251 -32.45 -20.41 12.04
CA ARG A 251 -32.43 -21.87 11.87
C ARG A 251 -33.08 -22.28 10.55
N GLU A 252 -34.21 -21.68 10.22
CA GLU A 252 -34.93 -21.93 8.96
C GLU A 252 -34.12 -21.50 7.73
N SER A 253 -33.25 -20.49 7.86
CA SER A 253 -32.32 -20.04 6.81
C SER A 253 -30.94 -20.73 6.83
N ASN A 254 -30.70 -21.73 7.69
CA ASN A 254 -29.40 -22.42 7.87
C ASN A 254 -28.20 -21.50 8.19
N GLN A 255 -28.45 -20.34 8.81
CA GLN A 255 -27.43 -19.32 9.09
C GLN A 255 -26.86 -19.37 10.52
N LEU A 256 -27.28 -20.33 11.36
CA LEU A 256 -26.78 -20.52 12.73
C LEU A 256 -26.05 -21.86 12.88
N ALA A 257 -24.84 -21.84 13.45
CA ALA A 257 -24.11 -23.02 13.91
C ALA A 257 -24.75 -23.61 15.18
N ALA A 258 -24.43 -24.89 15.46
CA ALA A 258 -25.03 -25.76 16.47
C ALA A 258 -25.26 -25.10 17.86
N GLU A 259 -26.36 -25.46 18.52
CA GLU A 259 -26.71 -24.98 19.86
C GLU A 259 -25.56 -25.18 20.87
N VAL A 260 -25.07 -24.08 21.44
CA VAL A 260 -24.12 -24.13 22.56
C VAL A 260 -24.89 -24.50 23.83
N ALA A 261 -24.39 -25.51 24.57
CA ALA A 261 -25.00 -25.92 25.83
C ALA A 261 -25.11 -24.72 26.81
N PRO A 262 -26.22 -24.58 27.57
CA PRO A 262 -26.43 -23.46 28.49
C PRO A 262 -25.27 -23.23 29.49
N GLU A 263 -24.62 -24.31 29.90
CA GLU A 263 -23.47 -24.31 30.81
C GLU A 263 -22.19 -23.76 30.17
N ALA A 264 -22.00 -23.95 28.87
CA ALA A 264 -20.91 -23.33 28.13
C ALA A 264 -21.17 -21.82 27.97
N LEU A 265 -22.41 -21.41 27.68
CA LEU A 265 -22.80 -20.00 27.59
C LEU A 265 -22.58 -19.25 28.91
N ALA A 266 -22.93 -19.86 30.06
CA ALA A 266 -22.70 -19.27 31.37
C ALA A 266 -21.20 -19.04 31.65
N ARG A 267 -20.35 -20.01 31.27
CA ARG A 267 -18.89 -19.89 31.40
C ARG A 267 -18.34 -18.76 30.52
N HIS A 268 -18.75 -18.68 29.25
CA HIS A 268 -18.30 -17.60 28.36
C HIS A 268 -18.74 -16.22 28.84
N ARG A 269 -19.96 -16.07 29.37
CA ARG A 269 -20.41 -14.81 30.00
C ARG A 269 -19.53 -14.42 31.19
N GLN A 270 -19.21 -15.38 32.05
CA GLN A 270 -18.37 -15.12 33.23
C GLN A 270 -16.96 -14.67 32.81
N VAL A 271 -16.35 -15.34 31.83
CA VAL A 271 -15.05 -14.95 31.26
C VAL A 271 -15.12 -13.52 30.69
N TYR A 272 -16.18 -13.18 29.94
CA TYR A 272 -16.37 -11.84 29.37
C TYR A 272 -16.47 -10.74 30.45
N TYR A 273 -17.27 -10.94 31.51
CA TYR A 273 -17.39 -9.95 32.58
C TYR A 273 -16.13 -9.78 33.43
N GLN A 274 -15.24 -10.78 33.43
CA GLN A 274 -13.92 -10.72 34.07
C GLN A 274 -12.87 -9.96 33.25
N GLN A 275 -13.10 -9.74 31.95
CA GLN A 275 -12.18 -8.98 31.12
C GLN A 275 -12.03 -7.54 31.62
N PRO A 276 -10.84 -6.93 31.56
CA PRO A 276 -10.64 -5.56 31.98
C PRO A 276 -11.50 -4.60 31.14
N VAL A 277 -11.97 -3.54 31.80
CA VAL A 277 -12.65 -2.43 31.13
C VAL A 277 -11.60 -1.40 30.73
N SER A 278 -11.59 -1.03 29.45
CA SER A 278 -10.68 -0.02 28.91
C SER A 278 -11.44 1.02 28.10
N SER A 279 -10.89 2.22 27.99
CA SER A 279 -11.42 3.24 27.08
C SER A 279 -11.15 2.82 25.64
N ILE A 280 -12.14 3.01 24.76
CA ILE A 280 -11.98 2.72 23.33
C ILE A 280 -10.91 3.60 22.66
N LEU A 281 -10.68 4.81 23.19
CA LEU A 281 -9.64 5.70 22.68
C LEU A 281 -8.23 5.20 22.99
N ASP A 282 -8.03 4.63 24.17
CA ASP A 282 -6.75 4.05 24.57
C ASP A 282 -6.42 2.85 23.68
N LEU A 283 -7.41 2.00 23.41
CA LEU A 283 -7.27 0.87 22.50
C LEU A 283 -6.88 1.31 21.08
N VAL A 284 -7.54 2.35 20.54
CA VAL A 284 -7.22 2.86 19.20
C VAL A 284 -5.84 3.50 19.14
N SER A 285 -5.36 4.14 20.21
CA SER A 285 -3.98 4.64 20.25
C SER A 285 -2.95 3.51 20.16
N GLN A 286 -3.25 2.33 20.71
CA GLN A 286 -2.37 1.15 20.68
C GLN A 286 -2.33 0.45 19.32
N ILE A 287 -3.33 0.64 18.44
CA ILE A 287 -3.36 0.08 17.08
C ILE A 287 -2.11 0.46 16.28
N TRP A 288 -1.55 1.64 16.54
CA TRP A 288 -0.38 2.16 15.83
C TRP A 288 0.95 1.61 16.37
N GLU A 289 0.94 1.00 17.55
CA GLU A 289 2.14 0.54 18.25
C GLU A 289 2.26 -0.99 18.27
N ASP A 290 1.13 -1.72 18.17
CA ASP A 290 1.07 -3.19 18.20
C ASP A 290 0.61 -3.78 16.87
N ASP A 291 1.52 -4.50 16.20
CA ASP A 291 1.24 -5.26 14.98
C ASP A 291 0.12 -6.31 15.13
N LYS A 292 -0.25 -6.69 16.36
CA LYS A 292 -1.37 -7.61 16.62
C LYS A 292 -2.74 -6.97 16.50
N LEU A 293 -2.84 -5.64 16.55
CA LEU A 293 -4.10 -4.88 16.52
C LEU A 293 -4.45 -4.31 15.14
N ARG A 294 -3.82 -4.82 14.06
CA ARG A 294 -4.08 -4.39 12.66
C ARG A 294 -5.54 -4.44 12.24
N TYR A 295 -6.31 -5.37 12.79
CA TYR A 295 -7.75 -5.49 12.55
C TYR A 295 -8.51 -5.43 13.88
N LEU A 296 -9.43 -4.48 13.99
CA LEU A 296 -10.28 -4.31 15.16
C LEU A 296 -11.75 -4.36 14.73
N VAL A 297 -12.53 -5.22 15.40
CA VAL A 297 -13.98 -5.29 15.24
C VAL A 297 -14.65 -4.79 16.52
N ILE A 298 -15.43 -3.72 16.41
CA ILE A 298 -16.15 -3.13 17.54
C ILE A 298 -17.57 -3.67 17.55
N LEU A 299 -17.88 -4.49 18.56
CA LEU A 299 -19.22 -5.02 18.80
C LEU A 299 -19.94 -4.17 19.86
N GLY A 300 -21.25 -4.03 19.70
CA GLY A 300 -22.07 -3.30 20.65
C GLY A 300 -23.54 -3.36 20.26
N GLU A 301 -24.43 -3.17 21.22
CA GLU A 301 -25.88 -3.13 20.96
C GLU A 301 -26.25 -2.00 19.97
N PRO A 302 -27.39 -2.12 19.27
CA PRO A 302 -27.96 -1.00 18.52
C PRO A 302 -28.05 0.25 19.40
N GLY A 303 -27.57 1.40 18.89
CA GLY A 303 -27.54 2.64 19.65
C GLY A 303 -26.36 2.81 20.60
N SER A 304 -25.41 1.87 20.67
CA SER A 304 -24.20 2.00 21.51
C SER A 304 -23.20 3.08 21.07
N GLY A 305 -23.48 3.79 19.97
CA GLY A 305 -22.66 4.89 19.47
C GLY A 305 -21.48 4.51 18.57
N LYS A 306 -21.44 3.29 17.99
CA LYS A 306 -20.35 2.82 17.11
C LYS A 306 -20.07 3.79 15.94
N SER A 307 -21.12 4.17 15.21
CA SER A 307 -21.00 5.11 14.08
C SER A 307 -20.53 6.50 14.55
N ILE A 308 -21.03 6.99 15.69
CA ILE A 308 -20.60 8.26 16.29
C ILE A 308 -19.12 8.22 16.69
N PHE A 309 -18.64 7.08 17.19
CA PHE A 309 -17.23 6.90 17.50
C PHE A 309 -16.34 6.98 16.25
N LEU A 310 -16.70 6.29 15.16
CA LEU A 310 -15.93 6.35 13.91
C LEU A 310 -15.92 7.77 13.31
N GLN A 311 -17.06 8.46 13.37
CA GLN A 311 -17.18 9.86 12.98
C GLN A 311 -16.29 10.77 13.84
N TYR A 312 -16.27 10.55 15.15
CA TYR A 312 -15.41 11.29 16.08
C TYR A 312 -13.92 11.14 15.73
N LEU A 313 -13.46 9.92 15.40
CA LEU A 313 -12.08 9.69 14.96
C LEU A 313 -11.75 10.46 13.66
N ALA A 314 -12.65 10.37 12.66
CA ALA A 314 -12.48 11.09 11.40
C ALA A 314 -12.43 12.61 11.61
N LEU A 315 -13.27 13.15 12.49
CA LEU A 315 -13.33 14.59 12.81
C LEU A 315 -12.12 15.08 13.59
N ASN A 316 -11.56 14.27 14.50
CA ASN A 316 -10.32 14.62 15.22
C ASN A 316 -9.16 14.81 14.25
N TRP A 317 -9.03 13.92 13.26
CA TRP A 317 -8.07 14.09 12.18
C TRP A 317 -8.40 15.30 11.30
N ALA A 318 -9.67 15.48 10.92
CA ALA A 318 -10.10 16.59 10.06
C ALA A 318 -9.86 17.97 10.68
N ARG A 319 -9.81 18.06 12.01
CA ARG A 319 -9.53 19.29 12.77
C ARG A 319 -8.05 19.48 13.09
N SER A 320 -7.20 18.50 12.82
CA SER A 320 -5.77 18.59 13.06
C SER A 320 -5.11 19.52 12.03
N PRO A 321 -4.13 20.36 12.43
CA PRO A 321 -3.39 21.19 11.49
C PRO A 321 -2.79 20.35 10.37
N LEU A 322 -2.78 20.86 9.13
CA LEU A 322 -2.29 20.11 7.96
C LEU A 322 -0.89 19.52 8.15
N ASN A 323 0.01 20.23 8.85
CA ASN A 323 1.36 19.73 9.13
C ASN A 323 1.36 18.45 9.98
N ASN A 324 0.42 18.31 10.92
CA ASN A 324 0.27 17.11 11.74
C ASN A 324 -0.58 16.05 11.01
N ALA A 325 -1.54 16.46 10.18
CA ALA A 325 -2.38 15.54 9.39
C ALA A 325 -1.60 14.75 8.33
N ILE A 326 -0.40 15.23 7.93
CA ILE A 326 0.52 14.50 7.04
C ILE A 326 1.24 13.36 7.78
N GLU A 327 1.44 13.49 9.09
CA GLU A 327 2.07 12.47 9.94
C GLU A 327 1.04 11.48 10.50
N LEU A 328 -0.18 11.95 10.74
CA LEU A 328 -1.29 11.11 11.18
C LEU A 328 -1.88 10.28 10.03
N PRO A 329 -2.30 9.04 10.30
CA PRO A 329 -2.93 8.19 9.31
C PRO A 329 -4.24 8.79 8.83
N ILE A 330 -4.46 8.75 7.51
CA ILE A 330 -5.64 9.32 6.87
C ILE A 330 -6.86 8.42 7.19
N PRO A 331 -7.92 8.92 7.83
CA PRO A 331 -9.10 8.12 8.12
C PRO A 331 -9.98 8.02 6.86
N LEU A 332 -10.32 6.79 6.47
CA LEU A 332 -11.28 6.48 5.42
C LEU A 332 -12.52 5.88 6.07
N LEU A 333 -13.57 6.68 6.23
CA LEU A 333 -14.85 6.21 6.77
C LEU A 333 -15.75 5.73 5.63
N ILE A 334 -16.15 4.46 5.68
CA ILE A 334 -16.94 3.79 4.66
C ILE A 334 -18.25 3.33 5.28
N GLU A 335 -19.32 4.06 4.98
CA GLU A 335 -20.69 3.63 5.28
C GLU A 335 -21.05 2.47 4.32
N LEU A 336 -21.06 1.23 4.82
CA LEU A 336 -21.22 0.03 4.00
C LEU A 336 -22.55 -0.02 3.27
N ARG A 337 -23.61 0.56 3.85
CA ARG A 337 -24.89 0.76 3.19
C ARG A 337 -24.77 1.63 1.93
N THR A 338 -24.02 2.73 2.02
CA THR A 338 -23.80 3.67 0.92
C THR A 338 -22.93 3.02 -0.15
N TYR A 339 -21.83 2.37 0.25
CA TYR A 339 -20.98 1.61 -0.66
C TYR A 339 -21.75 0.52 -1.42
N ASN A 340 -22.53 -0.29 -0.72
CA ASN A 340 -23.32 -1.35 -1.35
C ASN A 340 -24.34 -0.79 -2.35
N ARG A 341 -24.98 0.34 -2.04
CA ARG A 341 -25.91 1.01 -2.97
C ARG A 341 -25.20 1.45 -4.25
N ASP A 342 -24.10 2.18 -4.13
CA ASP A 342 -23.36 2.75 -5.27
C ASP A 342 -22.73 1.62 -6.12
N ARG A 343 -22.32 0.52 -5.48
CA ARG A 343 -21.86 -0.69 -6.18
C ARG A 343 -22.97 -1.35 -7.00
N ASN A 344 -24.15 -1.50 -6.41
CA ASN A 344 -25.31 -2.11 -7.07
C ASN A 344 -25.88 -1.25 -8.20
N SER A 345 -25.74 0.08 -8.12
CA SER A 345 -26.10 0.99 -9.23
C SER A 345 -25.06 1.02 -10.35
N GLY A 346 -23.93 0.32 -10.19
CA GLY A 346 -22.81 0.34 -11.14
C GLY A 346 -21.98 1.63 -11.07
N GLU A 347 -22.21 2.46 -10.05
CA GLU A 347 -21.45 3.68 -9.84
C GLU A 347 -20.04 3.36 -9.38
N CYS A 348 -19.76 2.28 -8.65
CA CYS A 348 -18.41 1.80 -8.37
C CYS A 348 -18.29 0.28 -8.45
N LYS A 349 -17.10 -0.23 -8.75
CA LYS A 349 -16.79 -1.67 -8.78
C LYS A 349 -16.11 -2.12 -7.49
N ASP A 350 -15.27 -1.27 -6.90
CA ASP A 350 -14.49 -1.57 -5.69
C ASP A 350 -14.41 -0.36 -4.72
N LEU A 351 -13.74 -0.57 -3.59
CA LEU A 351 -13.60 0.45 -2.55
C LEU A 351 -12.72 1.63 -2.97
N LEU A 352 -11.74 1.44 -3.87
CA LEU A 352 -10.90 2.54 -4.35
C LEU A 352 -11.70 3.43 -5.31
N GLU A 353 -12.45 2.82 -6.22
CA GLU A 353 -13.31 3.51 -7.16
C GLU A 353 -14.45 4.26 -6.44
N PHE A 354 -14.92 3.73 -5.30
CA PHE A 354 -15.86 4.42 -4.42
C PHE A 354 -15.32 5.77 -3.93
N PHE A 355 -14.06 5.83 -3.48
CA PHE A 355 -13.42 7.10 -3.12
C PHE A 355 -13.07 7.97 -4.33
N HIS A 356 -12.78 7.35 -5.47
CA HIS A 356 -12.44 8.06 -6.71
C HIS A 356 -13.60 8.86 -7.27
N LYS A 357 -14.78 8.24 -7.36
CA LYS A 357 -15.96 8.86 -7.94
C LYS A 357 -16.62 9.86 -6.98
N GLY A 358 -16.43 9.65 -5.67
CA GLY A 358 -16.70 10.60 -4.60
C GLY A 358 -18.11 11.14 -4.61
N ASN A 359 -19.04 10.37 -4.05
CA ASN A 359 -20.44 10.77 -3.88
C ASN A 359 -20.75 11.43 -2.53
N VAL A 360 -19.79 11.48 -1.60
CA VAL A 360 -20.14 11.49 -0.17
C VAL A 360 -19.39 12.57 0.63
N ILE A 361 -18.08 12.77 0.43
CA ILE A 361 -17.24 13.66 1.26
C ILE A 361 -16.24 14.45 0.40
N CYS A 362 -15.44 13.76 -0.41
CA CYS A 362 -14.63 14.34 -1.46
C CYS A 362 -14.26 13.24 -2.46
N ARG A 363 -13.67 13.64 -3.60
CA ARG A 363 -13.02 12.69 -4.50
C ARG A 363 -11.56 12.56 -4.13
N LEU A 364 -11.08 11.33 -3.94
CA LEU A 364 -9.67 11.05 -3.73
C LEU A 364 -9.13 10.31 -4.96
N ASN A 365 -7.99 10.75 -5.49
CA ASN A 365 -7.35 10.04 -6.58
C ASN A 365 -7.00 8.60 -6.16
N GLN A 366 -7.50 7.59 -6.88
CA GLN A 366 -7.31 6.19 -6.52
C GLN A 366 -5.84 5.76 -6.51
N HIS A 367 -5.00 6.33 -7.39
CA HIS A 367 -3.59 5.96 -7.49
C HIS A 367 -2.80 6.49 -6.30
N GLN A 368 -3.04 7.76 -5.92
CA GLN A 368 -2.41 8.35 -4.75
C GLN A 368 -2.94 7.72 -3.44
N LEU A 369 -4.21 7.32 -3.41
CA LEU A 369 -4.78 6.59 -2.28
C LEU A 369 -4.14 5.20 -2.14
N GLN A 370 -3.95 4.48 -3.25
CA GLN A 370 -3.28 3.19 -3.28
C GLN A 370 -1.84 3.28 -2.75
N GLU A 371 -1.06 4.28 -3.18
CA GLU A 371 0.29 4.52 -2.66
C GLU A 371 0.26 4.72 -1.13
N LYS A 372 -0.69 5.51 -0.62
CA LYS A 372 -0.82 5.76 0.82
C LYS A 372 -1.20 4.50 1.60
N LEU A 373 -2.12 3.68 1.08
CA LEU A 373 -2.51 2.40 1.65
C LEU A 373 -1.31 1.47 1.78
N GLN A 374 -0.48 1.36 0.75
CA GLN A 374 0.73 0.52 0.76
C GLN A 374 1.80 1.00 1.76
N THR A 375 1.83 2.30 2.06
CA THR A 375 2.75 2.84 3.09
C THR A 375 2.25 2.68 4.53
N GLY A 376 1.07 2.09 4.76
CA GLY A 376 0.50 1.89 6.10
C GLY A 376 0.05 3.18 6.79
N LYS A 377 -0.13 4.27 6.05
CA LYS A 377 -0.50 5.60 6.59
C LYS A 377 -1.99 5.90 6.50
N VAL A 378 -2.83 4.88 6.56
CA VAL A 378 -4.28 5.00 6.36
C VAL A 378 -5.01 4.18 7.41
N LEU A 379 -6.04 4.78 8.02
CA LEU A 379 -6.97 4.11 8.91
C LEU A 379 -8.28 3.86 8.16
N VAL A 380 -8.59 2.61 7.82
CA VAL A 380 -9.86 2.28 7.15
C VAL A 380 -10.89 1.86 8.18
N MET A 381 -12.05 2.52 8.16
CA MET A 381 -13.15 2.31 9.10
C MET A 381 -14.41 1.93 8.32
N PHE A 382 -14.91 0.73 8.57
CA PHE A 382 -16.14 0.22 7.97
C PHE A 382 -17.30 0.36 8.96
N ASP A 383 -18.39 1.01 8.54
CA ASP A 383 -19.55 1.28 9.38
C ASP A 383 -20.83 0.64 8.82
N GLY A 384 -21.67 0.09 9.69
CA GLY A 384 -23.01 -0.38 9.34
C GLY A 384 -23.10 -1.64 8.48
N LEU A 385 -22.30 -2.69 8.77
CA LEU A 385 -22.42 -3.98 8.06
C LEU A 385 -23.80 -4.64 8.25
N ASP A 386 -24.39 -4.46 9.42
CA ASP A 386 -25.74 -4.91 9.78
C ASP A 386 -26.84 -4.16 9.01
N GLU A 387 -26.56 -2.96 8.50
CA GLU A 387 -27.46 -2.17 7.66
C GLU A 387 -27.53 -2.66 6.21
N VAL A 388 -26.63 -3.56 5.80
CA VAL A 388 -26.74 -4.28 4.51
C VAL A 388 -27.68 -5.45 4.71
N PHE A 389 -28.99 -5.25 4.46
CA PHE A 389 -30.03 -6.20 4.83
C PHE A 389 -29.99 -7.52 4.03
N GLU A 390 -29.71 -7.45 2.73
CA GLU A 390 -29.68 -8.61 1.83
C GLU A 390 -28.46 -9.51 2.13
N PRO A 391 -28.66 -10.79 2.51
CA PRO A 391 -27.55 -11.68 2.89
C PRO A 391 -26.49 -11.86 1.81
N THR A 392 -26.91 -11.99 0.54
CA THR A 392 -26.00 -12.15 -0.60
C THR A 392 -25.16 -10.91 -0.84
N GLN A 393 -25.76 -9.71 -0.70
CA GLN A 393 -25.04 -8.45 -0.82
C GLN A 393 -24.08 -8.25 0.36
N ARG A 394 -24.49 -8.62 1.58
CA ARG A 394 -23.64 -8.57 2.77
C ARG A 394 -22.40 -9.45 2.60
N GLU A 395 -22.56 -10.67 2.09
CA GLU A 395 -21.45 -11.59 1.81
C GLU A 395 -20.48 -11.03 0.74
N GLN A 396 -21.01 -10.36 -0.28
CA GLN A 396 -20.19 -9.67 -1.29
C GLN A 396 -19.39 -8.52 -0.67
N VAL A 397 -20.02 -7.69 0.17
CA VAL A 397 -19.32 -6.60 0.88
C VAL A 397 -18.22 -7.16 1.78
N ILE A 398 -18.47 -8.24 2.52
CA ILE A 398 -17.46 -8.93 3.34
C ILE A 398 -16.31 -9.43 2.47
N THR A 399 -16.61 -10.02 1.31
CA THR A 399 -15.60 -10.49 0.35
C THR A 399 -14.75 -9.34 -0.18
N ASP A 400 -15.37 -8.18 -0.46
CA ASP A 400 -14.65 -7.00 -0.93
C ASP A 400 -13.77 -6.40 0.17
N ILE A 401 -14.21 -6.41 1.43
CA ILE A 401 -13.38 -6.05 2.59
C ILE A 401 -12.18 -6.99 2.69
N HIS A 402 -12.38 -8.31 2.61
CA HIS A 402 -11.29 -9.29 2.66
C HIS A 402 -10.28 -9.12 1.52
N ARG A 403 -10.76 -8.89 0.29
CA ARG A 403 -9.88 -8.61 -0.85
C ARG A 403 -9.05 -7.36 -0.59
N PHE A 404 -9.70 -6.29 -0.15
CA PHE A 404 -9.04 -5.03 0.18
C PHE A 404 -7.99 -5.18 1.28
N THR A 405 -8.28 -5.92 2.35
CA THR A 405 -7.30 -6.17 3.42
C THR A 405 -6.14 -7.07 3.01
N ASN A 406 -6.34 -7.95 2.02
CA ASN A 406 -5.26 -8.78 1.48
C ASN A 406 -4.35 -7.99 0.56
N ASP A 407 -4.92 -7.07 -0.23
CA ASP A 407 -4.17 -6.19 -1.13
C ASP A 407 -3.41 -5.10 -0.33
N TYR A 408 -3.92 -4.72 0.84
CA TYR A 408 -3.36 -3.69 1.73
C TYR A 408 -3.32 -4.16 3.21
N PRO A 409 -2.29 -4.95 3.61
CA PRO A 409 -2.19 -5.59 4.93
C PRO A 409 -1.55 -4.76 6.05
#